data_AF-A0A382SEI7-F1
#
_entry.id   AF-A0A382SEI7-F1
#
_cell.length_a   1.000
_cell.length_b   1.000
_cell.length_c   1.000
_cell.angle_alpha   90.00
_cell.angle_beta   90.00
_cell.angle_gamma   90.00
#
_symmetry.space_group_name_H-M   'P 1'
#
loop_
_entity.id
_entity.type
_entity.pdbx_description
1 polymer ?
#
loop_
_entity_poly.entity_id
_entity_poly.type
_entity_poly.pdbx_seq_one_letter_code
_entity_poly.pdbx_strand_id
1 'polypeptide(L)'
;VNIPMISIGRGLYPEYHTSDDTPRIVNDSNIMNAVEIVFKILERLDNEHISKQVTNQPRDEKVSRLKQKNHDQNIDDYIPKRLFKGPVFLSGYGLYPNKKRNLYDNLSDDACKVRLLFNYFEGDNSISEISRILDWDFDKTLSWTNRFLEKGLIEKIEIK
;
A
#
# COMPACT_ATOMS: atom_id res chain seq x y z
N VAL A 1 -13.73 0.73 -17.63
CA VAL A 1 -14.30 0.33 -16.32
C VAL A 1 -13.21 0.50 -15.28
N ASN A 2 -13.50 1.11 -14.12
CA ASN A 2 -12.49 1.48 -13.10
C ASN A 2 -12.33 0.35 -12.06
N ILE A 3 -11.67 -0.75 -12.44
CA ILE A 3 -11.52 -1.93 -11.59
C ILE A 3 -10.09 -1.95 -11.02
N PRO A 4 -9.92 -2.07 -9.68
CA PRO A 4 -8.60 -2.22 -9.09
C PRO A 4 -7.96 -3.54 -9.55
N MET A 5 -6.69 -3.48 -9.96
CA MET A 5 -5.94 -4.62 -10.51
C MET A 5 -4.72 -4.91 -9.64
N ILE A 6 -4.50 -6.19 -9.34
CA ILE A 6 -3.33 -6.68 -8.62
C ILE A 6 -2.29 -7.13 -9.65
N SER A 7 -1.02 -6.76 -9.44
CA SER A 7 0.12 -7.25 -10.23
C SER A 7 1.16 -7.86 -9.32
N ILE A 8 1.65 -9.05 -9.68
CA ILE A 8 2.64 -9.83 -8.95
C ILE A 8 3.74 -10.20 -9.93
N GLY A 9 4.99 -9.93 -9.60
CA GLY A 9 6.11 -10.25 -10.48
C GLY A 9 7.47 -10.04 -9.81
N ARG A 10 8.51 -10.59 -10.44
CA ARG A 10 9.90 -10.58 -9.97
C ARG A 10 10.61 -9.22 -10.11
N GLY A 11 10.00 -8.24 -10.78
CA GLY A 11 10.62 -6.95 -11.09
C GLY A 11 11.65 -7.05 -12.22
N LEU A 12 12.59 -6.09 -12.29
CA LEU A 12 13.71 -6.13 -13.25
C LEU A 12 14.73 -7.20 -12.83
N TYR A 13 15.22 -7.99 -13.77
CA TYR A 13 16.25 -9.01 -13.57
C TYR A 13 17.40 -8.83 -14.57
N PRO A 14 18.63 -9.32 -14.28
CA PRO A 14 19.82 -9.04 -15.09
C PRO A 14 19.69 -9.43 -16.57
N GLU A 15 19.00 -10.53 -16.85
CA GLU A 15 18.80 -11.08 -18.19
C GLU A 15 17.66 -10.39 -18.95
N TYR A 16 16.90 -9.52 -18.29
CA TYR A 16 15.74 -8.84 -18.89
C TYR A 16 16.15 -8.01 -20.11
N HIS A 17 15.43 -8.16 -21.22
CA HIS A 17 15.72 -7.52 -22.52
C HIS A 17 17.07 -7.90 -23.15
N THR A 18 17.69 -9.01 -22.74
CA THR A 18 18.86 -9.57 -23.44
C THR A 18 18.51 -10.90 -24.09
N SER A 19 19.43 -11.43 -24.90
CA SER A 19 19.32 -12.79 -25.45
C SER A 19 19.44 -13.89 -24.40
N ASP A 20 19.82 -13.55 -23.16
CA ASP A 20 19.99 -14.50 -22.07
C ASP A 20 18.66 -14.84 -21.38
N ASP A 21 17.60 -14.08 -21.65
CA ASP A 21 16.22 -14.37 -21.24
C ASP A 21 15.65 -15.56 -22.01
N THR A 22 16.06 -16.75 -21.57
CA THR A 22 15.78 -18.03 -22.23
C THR A 22 15.05 -18.97 -21.28
N PRO A 23 14.38 -20.04 -21.79
CA PRO A 23 13.76 -21.05 -20.92
C PRO A 23 14.70 -21.68 -19.89
N ARG A 24 16.02 -21.57 -20.08
CA ARG A 24 17.03 -22.10 -19.16
C ARG A 24 17.09 -21.38 -17.81
N ILE A 25 16.68 -20.10 -17.75
CA ILE A 25 16.65 -19.33 -16.50
C ILE A 25 15.34 -19.49 -15.74
N VAL A 26 14.37 -20.20 -16.33
CA VAL A 26 13.08 -20.52 -15.71
C VAL A 26 13.29 -21.63 -14.68
N ASN A 27 12.72 -21.44 -13.49
CA ASN A 27 12.78 -22.42 -12.40
C ASN A 27 11.37 -22.88 -12.05
N ASP A 28 11.13 -24.18 -12.21
CA ASP A 28 9.82 -24.81 -12.00
C ASP A 28 9.30 -24.61 -10.56
N SER A 29 10.18 -24.61 -9.56
CA SER A 29 9.75 -24.41 -8.17
C SER A 29 9.21 -23.00 -7.95
N ASN A 30 9.82 -21.99 -8.59
CA ASN A 30 9.33 -20.62 -8.54
C ASN A 30 7.99 -20.47 -9.26
N ILE A 31 7.77 -21.20 -10.36
CA ILE A 31 6.47 -21.23 -11.05
C ILE A 31 5.41 -21.81 -10.13
N MET A 32 5.67 -22.98 -9.52
CA MET A 32 4.71 -23.63 -8.63
C MET A 32 4.38 -22.76 -7.41
N ASN A 33 5.38 -22.11 -6.82
CA ASN A 33 5.17 -21.16 -5.73
C ASN A 33 4.31 -19.97 -6.16
N ALA A 34 4.55 -19.42 -7.36
CA ALA A 34 3.74 -18.32 -7.89
C ALA A 34 2.28 -18.73 -8.09
N VAL A 35 2.04 -19.93 -8.61
CA VAL A 35 0.70 -20.52 -8.77
C VAL A 35 0.01 -20.64 -7.40
N GLU A 36 0.70 -21.20 -6.40
CA GLU A 36 0.16 -21.34 -5.04
C GLU A 36 -0.24 -19.99 -4.43
N ILE A 37 0.60 -18.96 -4.59
CA ILE A 37 0.31 -17.60 -4.09
C ILE A 37 -0.91 -17.02 -4.79
N VAL A 38 -1.02 -17.16 -6.11
CA VAL A 38 -2.17 -16.66 -6.88
C VAL A 38 -3.45 -17.35 -6.41
N PHE A 39 -3.43 -18.67 -6.22
CA PHE A 39 -4.58 -19.41 -5.67
C PHE A 39 -4.97 -18.94 -4.27
N LYS A 40 -4.01 -18.70 -3.38
CA LYS A 40 -4.30 -18.16 -2.04
C LYS A 40 -4.94 -16.77 -2.09
N ILE A 41 -4.50 -15.91 -3.00
CA ILE A 41 -5.11 -14.59 -3.19
C ILE A 41 -6.55 -14.73 -3.67
N LEU A 42 -6.78 -15.56 -4.69
CA LEU A 42 -8.12 -15.81 -5.21
C LEU A 42 -9.04 -16.41 -4.13
N GLU A 43 -8.58 -17.44 -3.42
CA GLU A 43 -9.31 -18.06 -2.32
C GLU A 43 -9.67 -17.02 -1.25
N ARG A 44 -8.73 -16.12 -0.91
CA ARG A 44 -8.99 -15.09 0.09
C ARG A 44 -10.01 -14.06 -0.39
N LEU A 45 -9.90 -13.62 -1.64
CA LEU A 45 -10.86 -12.69 -2.24
C LEU A 45 -12.25 -13.32 -2.34
N ASP A 46 -12.34 -14.57 -2.81
CA ASP A 46 -13.60 -15.31 -2.91
C ASP A 46 -14.25 -15.54 -1.55
N ASN A 47 -13.47 -15.95 -0.54
CA ASN A 47 -13.97 -16.16 0.83
C ASN A 47 -14.38 -14.85 1.52
N GLU A 48 -13.66 -13.74 1.29
CA GLU A 48 -14.05 -12.42 1.79
C GLU A 48 -15.34 -11.90 1.10
N HIS A 49 -15.61 -12.34 -0.14
CA HIS A 49 -16.88 -12.07 -0.82
C HIS A 49 -18.05 -12.91 -0.26
N ILE A 50 -17.81 -14.14 0.21
CA ILE A 50 -18.84 -14.98 0.86
C ILE A 50 -19.14 -14.50 2.28
N SER A 51 -18.14 -14.10 3.06
CA SER A 51 -18.32 -13.72 4.46
C SER A 51 -19.06 -12.39 4.67
N LYS A 52 -19.28 -11.58 3.62
CA LYS A 52 -20.06 -10.34 3.73
C LYS A 52 -21.58 -10.55 3.74
N GLN A 53 -22.09 -11.76 3.49
CA GLN A 53 -23.52 -12.03 3.64
C GLN A 53 -23.94 -12.62 5.00
N VAL A 54 -23.01 -13.14 5.81
CA VAL A 54 -23.31 -13.54 7.19
C VAL A 54 -22.05 -13.42 8.02
N THR A 55 -21.97 -12.38 8.85
CA THR A 55 -21.76 -12.47 10.31
C THR A 55 -21.59 -11.06 10.88
N ASN A 56 -22.61 -10.58 11.60
CA ASN A 56 -22.39 -9.63 12.69
C ASN A 56 -21.62 -10.39 13.78
N GLN A 57 -20.29 -10.29 13.78
CA GLN A 57 -19.51 -10.61 14.97
C GLN A 57 -18.56 -9.45 15.31
N PRO A 58 -18.44 -9.08 16.59
CA PRO A 58 -17.55 -8.00 17.01
C PRO A 58 -16.12 -8.44 16.78
N ARG A 59 -15.31 -7.61 16.12
CA ARG A 59 -13.86 -7.84 16.03
C ARG A 59 -13.29 -7.71 17.44
N ASP A 60 -12.53 -8.71 17.88
CA ASP A 60 -11.85 -8.70 19.18
C ASP A 60 -10.83 -7.55 19.27
N GLU A 61 -11.26 -6.45 19.90
CA GLU A 61 -10.48 -5.24 20.12
C GLU A 61 -9.29 -5.42 21.09
N LYS A 62 -9.04 -6.63 21.60
CA LYS A 62 -8.03 -6.87 22.65
C LYS A 62 -6.60 -7.00 22.11
N VAL A 63 -6.40 -7.45 20.87
CA VAL A 63 -5.03 -7.67 20.33
C VAL A 63 -4.39 -6.35 19.87
N SER A 64 -5.19 -5.33 19.57
CA SER A 64 -4.72 -4.01 19.12
C SER A 64 -4.34 -3.06 20.27
N ARG A 65 -4.66 -3.40 21.53
CA ARG A 65 -4.49 -2.50 22.70
C ARG A 65 -3.13 -2.56 23.38
N LEU A 66 -2.23 -3.46 22.97
CA LEU A 66 -0.96 -3.70 23.69
C LEU A 66 0.27 -2.92 23.16
N LYS A 67 0.10 -1.99 22.21
CA LYS A 67 1.16 -1.03 21.81
C LYS A 67 0.79 0.42 22.13
N GLN A 68 0.02 0.67 23.18
CA GLN A 68 -0.12 2.01 23.73
C GLN A 68 1.06 2.32 24.65
N LYS A 69 2.04 3.06 24.13
CA LYS A 69 2.91 3.93 24.92
C LYS A 69 3.06 5.27 24.22
N ASN A 70 2.25 6.22 24.69
CA ASN A 70 2.57 7.63 24.93
C ASN A 70 3.27 8.42 23.82
N HIS A 71 2.49 9.12 23.00
CA HIS A 71 2.75 10.53 22.70
C HIS A 71 1.43 11.21 22.31
N ASP A 72 0.78 11.81 23.30
CA ASP A 72 -0.38 12.67 23.11
C ASP A 72 0.12 14.10 23.25
N GLN A 73 0.28 14.84 22.14
CA GLN A 73 0.30 16.31 22.07
C GLN A 73 0.13 16.76 20.60
N ASN A 74 -1.04 17.35 20.30
CA ASN A 74 -1.35 18.18 19.13
C ASN A 74 -0.83 17.69 17.76
N ILE A 75 -1.51 16.69 17.22
CA ILE A 75 -1.24 16.16 15.90
C ILE A 75 -2.40 16.57 14.99
N ASP A 76 -2.11 17.29 13.90
CA ASP A 76 -3.07 17.69 12.86
C ASP A 76 -3.51 16.47 12.03
N ASP A 77 -4.14 15.49 12.69
CA ASP A 77 -4.74 14.33 12.05
C ASP A 77 -5.98 14.78 11.24
N TYR A 78 -6.16 14.18 10.08
CA TYR A 78 -7.30 14.45 9.22
C TYR A 78 -7.62 13.27 8.33
N ILE A 79 -8.77 13.33 7.67
CA ILE A 79 -9.21 12.31 6.73
C ILE A 79 -8.88 12.79 5.30
N PRO A 80 -7.90 12.19 4.60
CA PRO A 80 -7.58 12.52 3.22
C PRO A 80 -8.61 11.92 2.26
N LYS A 81 -9.08 12.71 1.30
CA LYS A 81 -9.96 12.25 0.22
C LYS A 81 -9.39 12.59 -1.15
N ARG A 82 -9.28 11.60 -2.02
CA ARG A 82 -8.65 11.74 -3.34
C ARG A 82 -9.49 12.54 -4.32
N LEU A 83 -8.79 13.29 -5.16
CA LEU A 83 -9.33 14.04 -6.29
C LEU A 83 -8.88 13.45 -7.65
N PHE A 84 -8.10 12.37 -7.64
CA PHE A 84 -7.64 11.65 -8.83
C PHE A 84 -8.39 10.32 -9.02
N LYS A 85 -8.27 9.75 -10.23
CA LYS A 85 -8.79 8.42 -10.58
C LYS A 85 -7.63 7.48 -10.90
N GLY A 86 -7.68 6.25 -10.37
CA GLY A 86 -6.65 5.23 -10.59
C GLY A 86 -5.34 5.52 -9.85
N PRO A 87 -4.25 4.80 -10.18
CA PRO A 87 -2.95 5.01 -9.55
C PRO A 87 -2.35 6.36 -9.91
N VAL A 88 -1.69 7.02 -8.95
CA VAL A 88 -1.06 8.32 -9.15
C VAL A 88 0.29 8.17 -9.88
N PHE A 89 0.52 8.97 -10.92
CA PHE A 89 1.83 9.09 -11.58
C PHE A 89 2.82 9.90 -10.72
N LEU A 90 3.36 9.26 -9.68
CA LEU A 90 4.16 9.91 -8.62
C LEU A 90 5.32 10.77 -9.14
N SER A 91 6.06 10.32 -10.16
CA SER A 91 7.19 11.07 -10.72
C SER A 91 6.78 12.39 -11.38
N GLY A 92 5.58 12.45 -11.99
CA GLY A 92 5.06 13.69 -12.58
C GLY A 92 4.80 14.79 -11.56
N TYR A 93 4.59 14.42 -10.30
CA TYR A 93 4.33 15.35 -9.20
C TYR A 93 5.54 15.57 -8.26
N GLY A 94 6.70 14.98 -8.57
CA GLY A 94 7.85 14.99 -7.66
C GLY A 94 7.61 14.23 -6.35
N LEU A 95 6.68 13.27 -6.37
CA LEU A 95 6.30 12.43 -5.23
C LEU A 95 6.99 11.06 -5.25
N TYR A 96 7.95 10.84 -6.16
CA TYR A 96 8.69 9.60 -6.17
C TYR A 96 9.69 9.58 -4.99
N PRO A 97 9.70 8.55 -4.13
CA PRO A 97 10.70 8.42 -3.07
C PRO A 97 12.10 8.41 -3.68
N ASN A 98 12.91 9.43 -3.39
CA ASN A 98 14.22 9.60 -4.03
C ASN A 98 15.19 8.49 -3.58
N LYS A 99 15.75 7.78 -4.56
CA LYS A 99 16.85 6.83 -4.39
C LYS A 99 18.18 7.58 -4.23
N LYS A 100 18.59 7.88 -3.00
CA LYS A 100 20.01 8.09 -2.68
C LYS A 100 20.69 6.84 -2.11
N ARG A 101 20.09 5.67 -2.29
CA ARG A 101 20.67 4.37 -1.96
C ARG A 101 20.36 3.37 -3.07
N ASN A 102 21.32 2.48 -3.29
CA ASN A 102 21.59 1.63 -4.44
C ASN A 102 20.35 1.08 -5.17
N LEU A 103 20.48 0.89 -6.49
CA LEU A 103 19.50 0.19 -7.34
C LEU A 103 19.14 -1.23 -6.84
N TYR A 104 19.97 -1.80 -5.95
CA TYR A 104 19.88 -3.15 -5.39
C TYR A 104 19.33 -3.19 -3.95
N ASP A 105 19.10 -2.05 -3.31
CA ASP A 105 18.41 -2.04 -2.03
C ASP A 105 16.93 -2.29 -2.31
N ASN A 106 16.45 -3.46 -1.87
CA ASN A 106 15.05 -3.82 -1.76
C ASN A 106 14.23 -2.56 -1.48
N LEU A 107 13.23 -2.29 -2.34
CA LEU A 107 12.38 -1.10 -2.28
C LEU A 107 12.21 -0.68 -0.81
N SER A 108 12.85 0.42 -0.40
CA SER A 108 12.92 0.77 1.02
C SER A 108 11.49 0.72 1.59
N ASP A 109 11.30 0.26 2.83
CA ASP A 109 9.96 0.06 3.39
C ASP A 109 9.05 1.28 3.10
N ASP A 110 9.58 2.49 3.31
CA ASP A 110 8.95 3.77 2.95
C ASP A 110 8.45 3.88 1.49
N ALA A 111 9.21 3.39 0.50
CA ALA A 111 8.82 3.43 -0.90
C ALA A 111 7.70 2.45 -1.24
N CYS A 112 7.65 1.29 -0.58
CA CYS A 112 6.49 0.39 -0.61
C CYS A 112 5.27 1.08 0.00
N LYS A 113 5.41 1.69 1.19
CA LYS A 113 4.29 2.36 1.88
C LYS A 113 3.73 3.51 1.07
N VAL A 114 4.55 4.36 0.46
CA VAL A 114 4.07 5.47 -0.40
C VAL A 114 3.24 4.97 -1.59
N ARG A 115 3.60 3.82 -2.18
CA ARG A 115 2.83 3.21 -3.29
C ARG A 115 1.48 2.64 -2.84
N LEU A 116 1.36 2.28 -1.57
CA LEU A 116 0.09 1.82 -0.98
C LEU A 116 -0.74 2.96 -0.40
N LEU A 117 -0.08 4.01 0.08
CA LEU A 117 -0.67 5.12 0.82
C LEU A 117 -1.90 5.71 0.14
N PHE A 118 -1.78 6.03 -1.15
CA PHE A 118 -2.84 6.72 -1.89
C PHE A 118 -4.08 5.83 -2.15
N ASN A 119 -4.00 4.52 -1.90
CA ASN A 119 -5.17 3.62 -1.96
C ASN A 119 -6.11 3.81 -0.76
N TYR A 120 -5.66 4.48 0.30
CA TYR A 120 -6.46 4.76 1.50
C TYR A 120 -7.00 6.19 1.56
N PHE A 121 -6.83 6.97 0.50
CA PHE A 121 -7.37 8.33 0.40
C PHE A 121 -8.83 8.33 -0.08
N GLU A 122 -9.68 7.48 0.46
CA GLU A 122 -11.09 7.37 0.04
C GLU A 122 -12.02 8.31 0.85
N GLY A 123 -11.50 9.00 1.86
CA GLY A 123 -12.28 9.86 2.74
C GLY A 123 -12.95 9.12 3.91
N ASP A 124 -12.47 7.92 4.25
CA ASP A 124 -13.03 7.02 5.26
C ASP A 124 -12.04 6.61 6.36
N ASN A 125 -10.75 6.89 6.20
CA ASN A 125 -9.70 6.60 7.19
C ASN A 125 -8.94 7.89 7.55
N SER A 126 -8.66 8.11 8.84
CA SER A 126 -7.74 9.18 9.27
C SER A 126 -6.28 8.82 8.98
N ILE A 127 -5.37 9.79 9.00
CA ILE A 127 -3.93 9.52 8.82
C ILE A 127 -3.42 8.59 9.92
N SER A 128 -3.94 8.73 11.15
CA SER A 128 -3.62 7.79 12.24
C SER A 128 -4.06 6.36 11.94
N GLU A 129 -5.22 6.16 11.34
CA GLU A 129 -5.71 4.84 10.96
C GLU A 129 -4.89 4.26 9.81
N ILE A 130 -4.60 5.07 8.80
CA ILE A 130 -3.76 4.69 7.66
C ILE A 130 -2.36 4.28 8.13
N SER A 131 -1.75 5.03 9.03
CA SER A 131 -0.46 4.70 9.65
C SER A 131 -0.50 3.33 10.34
N ARG A 132 -1.56 3.01 11.08
CA ARG A 132 -1.73 1.69 11.73
C ARG A 132 -1.94 0.57 10.72
N ILE A 133 -2.78 0.79 9.70
CA ILE A 133 -3.06 -0.20 8.65
C ILE A 133 -1.78 -0.55 7.89
N LEU A 134 -0.98 0.47 7.60
CA LEU A 134 0.27 0.34 6.88
C LEU A 134 1.44 -0.09 7.79
N ASP A 135 1.26 -0.20 9.12
CA ASP A 135 2.37 -0.37 10.08
C ASP A 135 3.53 0.60 9.77
N TRP A 136 3.19 1.88 9.60
CA TRP A 136 4.12 2.93 9.21
C TRP A 136 4.10 4.07 10.22
N ASP A 137 5.23 4.74 10.37
CA ASP A 137 5.37 5.87 11.27
C ASP A 137 4.35 6.97 10.95
N PHE A 138 3.68 7.49 11.99
CA PHE A 138 2.62 8.48 11.83
C PHE A 138 3.15 9.75 11.16
N ASP A 139 4.28 10.29 11.64
CA ASP A 139 4.84 11.55 11.13
C ASP A 139 5.25 11.41 9.66
N LYS A 140 5.81 10.26 9.29
CA LYS A 140 6.08 9.94 7.88
C LYS A 140 4.79 9.86 7.07
N THR A 141 3.76 9.19 7.59
CA THR A 141 2.47 9.04 6.91
C THR A 141 1.82 10.42 6.68
N LEU A 142 1.81 11.28 7.71
CA LEU A 142 1.33 12.65 7.64
C LEU A 142 2.14 13.49 6.65
N SER A 143 3.48 13.45 6.75
CA SER A 143 4.39 14.19 5.87
C SER A 143 4.16 13.82 4.41
N TRP A 144 4.03 12.53 4.10
CA TRP A 144 3.76 12.09 2.74
C TRP A 144 2.36 12.48 2.28
N THR A 145 1.32 12.31 3.11
CA THR A 145 -0.05 12.71 2.79
C THR A 145 -0.13 14.22 2.49
N ASN A 146 0.54 15.06 3.28
CA ASN A 146 0.63 16.50 3.05
C ASN A 146 1.26 16.85 1.70
N ARG A 147 2.24 16.07 1.22
CA ARG A 147 2.80 16.27 -0.12
C ARG A 147 1.78 15.98 -1.22
N PHE A 148 0.83 15.07 -1.03
CA PHE A 148 -0.29 14.90 -1.97
C PHE A 148 -1.26 16.09 -1.89
N LEU A 149 -1.53 16.60 -0.68
CA LEU A 149 -2.38 17.77 -0.46
C LEU A 149 -1.81 19.02 -1.14
N GLU A 150 -0.52 19.29 -0.98
CA GLU A 150 0.19 20.39 -1.65
C GLU A 150 0.12 20.35 -3.18
N LYS A 151 -0.03 19.15 -3.76
CA LYS A 151 -0.17 18.94 -5.20
C LYS A 151 -1.62 18.97 -5.68
N GLY A 152 -2.57 19.23 -4.79
CA GLY A 152 -4.01 19.25 -5.10
C GLY A 152 -4.55 17.88 -5.49
N LEU A 153 -3.87 16.79 -5.10
CA LEU A 153 -4.30 15.42 -5.39
C LEU A 153 -5.34 14.91 -4.40
N ILE A 154 -5.42 15.52 -3.23
CA ILE A 154 -6.37 15.17 -2.18
C ILE A 154 -6.97 16.45 -1.56
N GLU A 155 -8.10 16.31 -0.88
CA GLU A 155 -8.69 17.30 0.01
C GLU A 155 -8.63 16.81 1.48
N LYS A 156 -8.60 17.77 2.41
CA LYS A 156 -8.60 17.53 3.86
C LYS A 156 -10.03 17.57 4.39
N ILE A 157 -10.45 16.52 5.08
CA ILE A 157 -11.70 16.49 5.86
C ILE A 157 -11.32 16.52 7.34
N GLU A 158 -11.82 17.53 8.07
CA GLU A 158 -11.58 17.66 9.51
C GLU A 158 -12.32 16.57 10.29
N ILE A 159 -11.64 16.04 11.31
CA ILE A 159 -12.21 15.09 12.26
C ILE A 159 -13.04 15.90 13.27
N LYS A 160 -14.33 15.58 13.38
CA LYS A 160 -15.24 16.24 14.32
C LYS A 160 -15.14 15.67 15.73
#